data_AF-A0A3B4A5V4-F1
#
_entry.id   AF-A0A3B4A5V4-F1
#
_cell.length_a   1.000
_cell.length_b   1.000
_cell.length_c   1.000
_cell.angle_alpha   90.00
_cell.angle_beta   90.00
_cell.angle_gamma   90.00
#
_symmetry.space_group_name_H-M   'P 1'
#
loop_
_entity.id
_entity.type
_entity.pdbx_description
1 polymer ?
#
loop_
_entity_poly.entity_id
_entity_poly.type
_entity_poly.pdbx_seq_one_letter_code
_entity_poly.pdbx_strand_id
1 'polypeptide(L)' 'KTHEAKDLSLHLKLHAAEKEVGEFRCDMCYKSFSQLNLLRRHQESHVGQVVYECTECDKAFAFPHLLEAHQQSHV' A
#
# COMPACT_ATOMS: atom_id res chain seq x y z
N LYS A 1 -5.03 36.53 16.49
CA LYS A 1 -4.90 35.06 16.64
C LYS A 1 -6.07 34.40 15.91
N THR A 2 -5.98 34.29 14.59
CA THR A 2 -7.08 33.80 13.74
C THR A 2 -6.47 33.19 12.48
N HIS A 3 -5.71 32.10 12.62
CA HIS A 3 -5.11 31.45 11.45
C HIS A 3 -5.03 29.92 11.58
N GLU A 4 -5.85 29.31 12.43
CA GLU A 4 -5.83 27.85 12.68
C GLU A 4 -7.15 27.16 12.28
N ALA A 5 -8.24 27.92 12.10
CA ALA A 5 -9.56 27.35 11.79
C ALA A 5 -9.77 27.02 10.29
N LYS A 6 -9.11 27.76 9.39
CA LYS A 6 -9.22 27.51 7.93
C LYS A 6 -8.45 26.26 7.53
N ASP A 7 -7.26 26.07 8.09
CA ASP A 7 -6.42 24.90 7.83
C ASP A 7 -7.07 23.61 8.32
N LEU A 8 -7.69 23.62 9.50
CA LEU A 8 -8.43 22.46 10.00
C LEU A 8 -9.66 22.13 9.14
N SER A 9 -10.39 23.16 8.65
CA SER A 9 -11.54 22.94 7.77
C SER A 9 -11.12 22.36 6.41
N LEU A 10 -9.99 22.80 5.85
CA LEU A 10 -9.45 22.25 4.61
C LEU A 10 -8.93 20.82 4.83
N HIS A 11 -8.22 20.58 5.92
CA HIS A 11 -7.71 19.27 6.31
C HIS A 11 -8.86 18.24 6.48
N LEU A 12 -9.92 18.60 7.20
CA LEU A 12 -11.09 17.72 7.38
C LEU A 12 -11.86 17.48 6.08
N LYS A 13 -11.91 18.46 5.17
CA LYS A 13 -12.51 18.28 3.83
C LYS A 13 -11.71 17.32 2.96
N LEU A 14 -10.38 17.34 3.05
CA LEU A 14 -9.54 16.36 2.37
C LEU A 14 -9.80 14.96 2.93
N HIS A 15 -9.90 14.79 4.24
CA HIS A 15 -10.28 13.50 4.84
C HIS A 15 -11.68 13.04 4.46
N ALA A 16 -12.65 13.96 4.33
CA ALA A 16 -13.98 13.63 3.85
C ALA A 16 -13.95 13.19 2.37
N ALA A 17 -13.21 13.91 1.52
CA ALA A 17 -13.04 13.56 0.12
C ALA A 17 -12.32 12.21 -0.05
N GLU A 18 -11.27 11.93 0.74
CA GLU A 18 -10.58 10.63 0.78
C GLU A 18 -11.50 9.50 1.22
N LYS A 19 -12.43 9.78 2.14
CA LYS A 19 -13.43 8.81 2.62
C LYS A 19 -14.57 8.60 1.61
N GLU A 20 -14.87 9.61 0.79
CA GLU A 20 -15.84 9.53 -0.32
C GLU A 20 -15.26 8.91 -1.59
N VAL A 21 -13.94 8.77 -1.71
CA VAL A 21 -13.34 7.83 -2.66
C VAL A 21 -13.65 6.42 -2.14
N GLY A 22 -14.84 5.94 -2.51
CA GLY A 22 -15.40 4.68 -2.07
C GLY A 22 -14.36 3.57 -2.06
N GLU A 23 -14.38 2.80 -0.98
CA GLU A 23 -13.49 1.67 -0.72
C GLU A 23 -13.01 0.97 -1.99
N PHE A 24 -11.70 0.95 -2.20
CA PHE A 24 -11.10 0.25 -3.32
C PHE A 24 -11.15 -1.25 -3.03
N ARG A 25 -12.16 -1.93 -3.57
CA ARG A 25 -12.43 -3.35 -3.29
C ARG A 25 -11.73 -4.24 -4.30
N CYS A 26 -11.05 -5.27 -3.79
CA CYS A 26 -10.54 -6.35 -4.62
C CYS A 26 -11.68 -7.20 -5.17
N ASP A 27 -11.69 -7.42 -6.47
CA ASP A 27 -12.63 -8.28 -7.19
C ASP A 27 -12.45 -9.78 -6.90
N MET A 28 -11.23 -10.20 -6.58
CA MET A 28 -10.89 -11.61 -6.33
C MET A 28 -11.29 -12.08 -4.92
N CYS A 29 -11.04 -11.28 -3.89
CA CYS A 29 -11.27 -11.67 -2.48
C CYS A 29 -12.13 -10.67 -1.69
N TYR A 30 -12.65 -9.64 -2.35
CA TYR A 30 -13.57 -8.67 -1.77
C TYR A 30 -13.04 -7.82 -0.62
N LYS A 31 -11.72 -7.83 -0.38
CA LYS A 31 -11.07 -6.98 0.61
C LYS A 31 -11.05 -5.52 0.17
N SER A 32 -11.41 -4.62 1.08
CA SER A 32 -11.44 -3.17 0.86
C SER A 32 -10.13 -2.51 1.28
N PHE A 33 -9.72 -1.49 0.53
CA PHE A 33 -8.53 -0.67 0.80
C PHE A 33 -8.90 0.81 0.77
N SER A 34 -8.21 1.60 1.61
CA SER A 34 -8.38 3.06 1.67
C SER A 34 -7.71 3.82 0.53
N GLN A 35 -6.87 3.15 -0.27
CA GLN A 35 -6.12 3.78 -1.36
C GLN A 35 -5.95 2.82 -2.55
N LEU A 36 -5.98 3.36 -3.77
CA LEU A 36 -5.86 2.59 -5.01
C LEU A 36 -4.50 1.88 -5.14
N ASN A 37 -3.40 2.53 -4.71
CA ASN A 37 -2.06 1.94 -4.70
C ASN A 37 -1.99 0.68 -3.81
N LEU A 38 -2.70 0.66 -2.68
CA LEU A 38 -2.78 -0.49 -1.77
C LEU A 38 -3.59 -1.63 -2.40
N LEU A 39 -4.70 -1.31 -3.08
CA LEU A 39 -5.48 -2.29 -3.85
C LEU A 39 -4.63 -2.92 -4.96
N ARG A 40 -3.94 -2.10 -5.77
CA ARG A 40 -3.08 -2.60 -6.86
C ARG A 40 -1.99 -3.54 -6.34
N ARG A 41 -1.30 -3.12 -5.27
CA ARG A 41 -0.28 -3.94 -4.59
C ARG A 41 -0.87 -5.24 -4.05
N HIS A 42 -2.10 -5.21 -3.55
CA HIS A 42 -2.79 -6.41 -3.12
C HIS A 42 -3.19 -7.31 -4.29
N GLN A 43 -3.61 -6.76 -5.43
CA GLN A 43 -3.93 -7.55 -6.62
C GLN A 43 -2.71 -8.33 -7.13
N GLU A 44 -1.52 -7.77 -7.05
CA GLU A 44 -0.25 -8.46 -7.35
C GLU A 44 -0.05 -9.72 -6.48
N SER A 45 -0.57 -9.75 -5.25
CA SER A 45 -0.50 -10.94 -4.39
C SER A 45 -1.39 -12.09 -4.84
N HIS A 46 -2.45 -11.82 -5.61
CA HIS A 46 -3.32 -12.87 -6.18
C HIS A 46 -2.70 -13.56 -7.39
N VAL A 47 -1.83 -12.86 -8.13
CA VAL A 47 -1.19 -13.40 -9.33
C VAL A 47 -0.09 -14.41 -8.97
N GLY A 48 0.33 -14.51 -7.70
CA GLY A 48 1.34 -15.49 -7.25
C GLY A 48 2.70 -15.34 -7.94
N GLN A 49 2.91 -14.25 -8.70
CA GLN A 49 4.03 -14.06 -9.63
C GLN A 49 4.93 -12.90 -9.26
N VAL A 50 4.95 -12.52 -7.97
CA VAL A 50 6.00 -11.63 -7.50
C VAL A 50 6.94 -12.44 -6.63
N VAL A 51 7.84 -13.14 -7.32
CA VAL A 51 8.95 -13.89 -6.75
C VAL A 51 10.21 -13.06 -6.94
N TYR A 52 10.41 -12.07 -6.07
CA TYR A 52 11.75 -11.49 -5.93
C TYR A 52 12.57 -12.47 -5.10
N GLU A 53 13.30 -13.34 -5.78
CA GLU A 53 14.13 -14.35 -5.15
C GLU A 53 15.45 -13.75 -4.69
N CYS A 54 15.87 -14.11 -3.48
CA CYS A 54 17.22 -13.80 -3.03
C CYS A 54 18.22 -14.69 -3.78
N THR A 55 19.36 -14.11 -4.19
CA THR A 55 20.43 -14.85 -4.85
C THR A 55 21.29 -15.64 -3.87
N GLU A 56 21.28 -15.24 -2.59
CA GLU A 56 22.06 -15.86 -1.52
C GLU A 56 21.28 -16.96 -0.77
N CYS A 57 19.94 -16.98 -0.90
CA CYS A 57 19.09 -18.03 -0.33
C CYS A 57 17.78 -18.20 -1.10
N ASP A 58 17.12 -19.36 -0.99
CA ASP A 58 15.87 -19.67 -1.71
C ASP A 58 14.62 -18.95 -1.16
N LYS A 59 14.77 -17.78 -0.52
CA LYS A 59 13.64 -16.98 -0.04
C LYS A 59 13.10 -16.09 -1.15
N ALA A 60 11.78 -16.14 -1.35
CA ALA A 60 11.05 -15.27 -2.26
C ALA A 60 10.26 -14.19 -1.52
N PHE A 61 10.24 -12.99 -2.08
CA PHE A 61 9.54 -11.84 -1.51
C PHE A 61 8.50 -11.31 -2.50
N ALA A 62 7.35 -10.91 -1.96
CA ALA A 62 6.25 -10.33 -2.73
C ALA A 62 6.55 -8.90 -3.24
N PHE A 63 7.59 -8.23 -2.74
CA PHE A 63 7.91 -6.86 -3.13
C PHE A 63 9.43 -6.62 -3.16
N PRO A 64 9.92 -5.74 -4.05
CA PRO A 64 11.37 -5.55 -4.23
C PRO A 64 12.01 -4.90 -3.00
N HIS A 65 11.32 -3.97 -2.33
CA HIS A 65 11.81 -3.34 -1.09
C HIS A 65 11.97 -4.33 0.07
N LEU A 66 11.21 -5.44 0.08
CA LEU A 66 11.37 -6.49 1.08
C LEU A 66 12.59 -7.37 0.77
N LEU A 67 12.82 -7.68 -0.51
CA LEU A 67 14.05 -8.36 -0.94
C LEU A 67 15.28 -7.50 -0.62
N GLU A 68 15.25 -6.21 -0.95
CA GLU A 68 16.36 -5.27 -0.69
C GLU A 68 16.70 -5.19 0.81
N ALA A 69 15.68 -5.06 1.66
CA ALA A 69 15.87 -5.08 3.11
C ALA A 69 16.41 -6.43 3.61
N HIS A 70 15.94 -7.54 3.03
CA HIS A 70 16.43 -8.87 3.36
C HIS A 70 17.88 -9.10 2.93
N GLN A 71 18.31 -8.59 1.77
CA GLN A 71 19.68 -8.71 1.31
C GLN A 71 20.69 -8.12 2.31
N GLN A 72 20.30 -7.08 3.05
CA GLN A 72 21.13 -6.52 4.13
C GLN A 72 21.33 -7.48 5.32
N SER A 73 20.50 -8.51 5.46
CA SER A 73 20.64 -9.53 6.52
C SER A 73 21.67 -10.62 6.20
N HIS A 74 22.18 -10.67 4.97
CA HIS A 74 23.23 -11.60 4.55
C HIS A 74 24.65 -11.08 4.75
N VAL A 75 24.81 -9.84 5.25
CA VAL A 75 26.10 -9.23 5.62
C VAL A 75 26.81 -10.02 6.71
#